data_AF-A0A934YM92-F1
#
_entry.id   AF-A0A934YM92-F1
#
_cell.length_a   1.000
_cell.length_b   1.000
_cell.length_c   1.000
_cell.angle_alpha   90.00
_cell.angle_beta   90.00
_cell.angle_gamma   90.00
#
_symmetry.space_group_name_H-M   'P 1'
#
loop_
_entity.id
_entity.type
_entity.pdbx_description
1 polymer ?
#
loop_
_entity_poly.entity_id
_entity_poly.type
_entity_poly.pdbx_seq_one_letter_code
_entity_poly.pdbx_strand_id
1 'polypeptide(L)'
;MAKPGPAKPQNKRGSPEAVEKRRVARLFNDVLGGVSGSPQRDGRTEKRRQRLLKELEEGLARGKRELKPIDVLLRVNELLQLGEPVAQLRKVVKVRPIEPSLDADALADVVGRLHDAYGFLPEAYRFVGISDELLARAGVGGQGKRKVKSTR
;
A
#
# COMPACT_ATOMS: atom_id res chain seq x y z
N MET A 1 -72.27 5.34 -0.52
CA MET A 1 -71.31 4.47 -1.23
C MET A 1 -69.91 5.07 -1.09
N ALA A 2 -69.01 4.46 -0.32
CA ALA A 2 -67.66 4.99 -0.06
C ALA A 2 -66.63 4.35 -1.01
N LYS A 3 -65.80 5.18 -1.67
CA LYS A 3 -64.72 4.77 -2.56
C LYS A 3 -63.52 4.25 -1.74
N PRO A 4 -62.87 3.13 -2.12
CA PRO A 4 -61.67 2.66 -1.41
C PRO A 4 -60.46 3.54 -1.75
N GLY A 5 -59.68 3.90 -0.73
CA GLY A 5 -58.46 4.72 -0.87
C GLY A 5 -57.31 3.98 -1.57
N PRO A 6 -56.33 4.71 -2.13
CA PRO A 6 -55.25 4.11 -2.91
C PRO A 6 -54.29 3.28 -2.05
N ALA A 7 -53.91 2.11 -2.57
CA ALA A 7 -52.98 1.18 -1.97
C ALA A 7 -51.57 1.80 -1.79
N LYS A 8 -50.91 1.46 -0.67
CA LYS A 8 -49.55 1.91 -0.32
C LYS A 8 -48.55 1.48 -1.41
N PRO A 9 -47.60 2.35 -1.81
CA PRO A 9 -46.57 1.99 -2.78
C PRO A 9 -45.63 0.92 -2.22
N GLN A 10 -45.52 -0.18 -2.96
CA GLN A 10 -44.63 -1.30 -2.68
C GLN A 10 -43.18 -0.80 -2.57
N ASN A 11 -42.54 -1.10 -1.43
CA ASN A 11 -41.16 -0.73 -1.15
C ASN A 11 -40.23 -1.11 -2.30
N LYS A 12 -39.66 -0.11 -2.97
CA LYS A 12 -38.52 -0.21 -3.91
C LYS A 12 -37.22 -0.55 -3.17
N ARG A 13 -37.22 -1.56 -2.30
CA ARG A 13 -35.97 -2.20 -1.88
C ARG A 13 -35.48 -2.95 -3.11
N GLY A 14 -34.40 -2.45 -3.71
CA GLY A 14 -33.89 -2.96 -4.98
C GLY A 14 -33.83 -4.48 -5.03
N SER A 15 -34.08 -5.04 -6.22
CA SER A 15 -34.05 -6.49 -6.49
C SER A 15 -32.90 -7.18 -5.72
N PRO A 16 -33.12 -8.36 -5.13
CA PRO A 16 -32.10 -9.06 -4.34
C PRO A 16 -30.75 -9.16 -5.05
N GLU A 17 -30.78 -9.33 -6.37
CA GLU A 17 -29.60 -9.37 -7.23
C GLU A 17 -28.80 -8.03 -7.23
N ALA A 18 -29.48 -6.88 -7.14
CA ALA A 18 -28.84 -5.57 -7.07
C ALA A 18 -28.23 -5.29 -5.68
N VAL A 19 -28.84 -5.82 -4.62
CA VAL A 19 -28.28 -5.76 -3.27
C VAL A 19 -27.05 -6.67 -3.17
N GLU A 20 -27.11 -7.84 -3.79
CA GLU A 20 -26.02 -8.80 -3.83
C GLU A 20 -24.85 -8.29 -4.68
N LYS A 21 -25.10 -7.70 -5.85
CA LYS A 21 -24.07 -7.01 -6.65
C LYS A 21 -23.37 -5.90 -5.86
N ARG A 22 -24.12 -5.11 -5.07
CA ARG A 22 -23.54 -4.08 -4.20
C ARG A 22 -22.77 -4.69 -3.02
N ARG A 23 -23.26 -5.79 -2.44
CA ARG A 23 -22.60 -6.49 -1.34
C ARG A 23 -21.29 -7.12 -1.81
N VAL A 24 -21.30 -7.77 -2.96
CA VAL A 24 -20.11 -8.37 -3.59
C VAL A 24 -19.13 -7.28 -4.02
N ALA A 25 -19.59 -6.18 -4.62
CA ALA A 25 -18.72 -5.05 -4.97
C ALA A 25 -18.07 -4.42 -3.72
N ARG A 26 -18.82 -4.29 -2.61
CA ARG A 26 -18.25 -3.84 -1.33
C ARG A 26 -17.25 -4.85 -0.80
N LEU A 27 -17.62 -6.12 -0.68
CA LEU A 27 -16.71 -7.16 -0.21
C LEU A 27 -15.45 -7.28 -1.07
N PHE A 28 -15.58 -7.16 -2.39
CA PHE A 28 -14.47 -7.13 -3.33
C PHE A 28 -13.58 -5.89 -3.12
N ASN A 29 -14.17 -4.71 -2.93
CA ASN A 29 -13.43 -3.49 -2.60
C ASN A 29 -12.85 -3.52 -1.17
N ASP A 30 -13.43 -4.28 -0.25
CA ASP A 30 -12.91 -4.44 1.12
C ASP A 30 -11.71 -5.39 1.10
N VAL A 31 -11.82 -6.48 0.34
CA VAL A 31 -10.80 -7.53 0.20
C VAL A 31 -9.63 -7.09 -0.69
N LEU A 32 -9.90 -6.39 -1.80
CA LEU A 32 -8.86 -5.95 -2.75
C LEU A 32 -8.52 -4.46 -2.66
N GLY A 33 -9.49 -3.63 -2.27
CA GLY A 33 -9.30 -2.18 -2.12
C GLY A 33 -8.88 -1.76 -0.72
N GLY A 34 -8.83 -2.70 0.25
CA GLY A 34 -8.41 -2.46 1.62
C GLY A 34 -9.16 -1.26 2.21
N VAL A 35 -10.41 -1.47 2.64
CA VAL A 35 -11.21 -0.41 3.26
C VAL A 35 -10.34 0.33 4.27
N SER A 36 -10.33 1.64 4.07
CA SER A 36 -9.72 2.70 4.85
C SER A 36 -10.29 2.79 6.26
N GLY A 37 -10.22 1.68 6.99
CA GLY A 37 -10.49 1.53 8.40
C GLY A 37 -9.40 0.63 8.92
N SER A 38 -8.23 1.21 9.16
CA SER A 38 -7.16 0.53 9.88
C SER A 38 -7.78 -0.10 11.13
N PRO A 39 -7.62 -1.43 11.37
CA PRO A 39 -8.18 -2.10 12.53
C PRO A 39 -7.77 -1.29 13.76
N GLN A 40 -8.75 -0.92 14.60
CA GLN A 40 -8.61 0.00 15.74
C GLN A 40 -7.21 -0.11 16.35
N ARG A 41 -6.32 0.79 15.92
CA ARG A 41 -4.90 0.64 16.21
C ARG A 41 -4.70 1.12 17.65
N ASP A 42 -3.84 0.43 18.39
CA ASP A 42 -3.40 0.92 19.70
C ASP A 42 -2.93 2.38 19.55
N GLY A 43 -3.32 3.27 20.47
CA GLY A 43 -2.97 4.69 20.42
C GLY A 43 -1.45 4.95 20.34
N ARG A 44 -0.62 3.98 20.76
CA ARG A 44 0.84 4.00 20.54
C ARG A 44 1.21 3.81 19.06
N THR A 45 0.55 2.87 18.39
CA THR A 45 0.73 2.57 16.97
C THR A 45 0.22 3.71 16.09
N GLU A 46 -0.90 4.33 16.46
CA GLU A 46 -1.42 5.51 15.76
C GLU A 46 -0.48 6.70 15.84
N LYS A 47 0.06 7.01 17.04
CA LYS A 47 1.07 8.05 17.21
C LYS A 47 2.33 7.78 16.38
N ARG A 48 2.76 6.52 16.32
CA ARG A 48 3.91 6.10 15.50
C ARG A 48 3.63 6.31 14.02
N ARG A 49 2.48 5.86 13.52
CA ARG A 49 2.03 6.06 12.14
C ARG A 49 1.95 7.54 11.76
N GLN A 50 1.32 8.37 12.60
CA GLN A 50 1.22 9.81 12.37
C GLN A 50 2.61 10.48 12.31
N ARG A 51 3.53 10.08 13.19
CA ARG A 51 4.91 10.59 13.17
C ARG A 51 5.62 10.24 11.86
N LEU A 52 5.53 8.98 11.42
CA LEU A 52 6.15 8.52 10.17
C LEU A 52 5.58 9.23 8.93
N LEU A 53 4.26 9.42 8.90
CA LEU A 53 3.61 10.18 7.83
C LEU A 53 4.11 11.62 7.77
N LYS A 54 4.23 12.27 8.94
CA LYS A 54 4.75 13.63 9.04
C LYS A 54 6.21 13.73 8.59
N GLU A 55 7.06 12.78 9.01
CA GLU A 55 8.47 12.72 8.58
C GLU A 55 8.60 12.57 7.05
N LEU A 56 7.73 11.76 6.43
CA LEU A 56 7.69 11.58 4.98
C LEU A 56 7.13 12.80 4.23
N GLU A 57 6.12 13.46 4.79
CA GLU A 57 5.51 14.66 4.20
C GLU A 57 6.47 15.85 4.23
N GLU A 58 7.14 16.07 5.36
CA GLU A 58 8.11 17.15 5.52
C GLU A 58 9.43 16.84 4.79
N GLY A 59 9.70 15.57 4.47
CA GLY A 59 11.00 15.12 3.95
C GLY A 59 12.12 15.32 4.98
N LEU A 60 11.75 15.45 6.26
CA LEU A 60 12.65 15.74 7.36
C LEU A 60 12.56 14.62 8.40
N ALA A 61 13.69 14.00 8.67
CA ALA A 61 13.85 13.15 9.83
C ALA A 61 13.87 14.00 11.11
N ARG A 62 13.72 13.32 12.26
CA ARG A 62 13.77 13.93 13.59
C ARG A 62 14.98 14.87 13.72
N GLY A 63 14.71 16.15 14.00
CA GLY A 63 15.74 17.19 14.16
C GLY A 63 16.12 17.94 12.88
N LYS A 64 15.21 18.09 11.91
CA LYS A 64 15.41 18.83 10.65
C LYS A 64 16.51 18.27 9.74
N ARG A 65 16.84 16.99 9.88
CA ARG A 65 17.76 16.33 8.94
C ARG A 65 17.01 15.94 7.68
N GLU A 66 17.58 16.19 6.52
CA GLU A 66 17.00 15.72 5.26
C GLU A 66 16.88 14.19 5.28
N LEU A 67 15.71 13.70 4.88
CA LEU A 67 15.42 12.28 4.84
C LEU A 67 16.21 11.64 3.69
N LYS A 68 17.09 10.68 4.00
CA LYS A 68 17.83 9.98 2.95
C LYS A 68 16.88 9.05 2.18
N PRO A 69 17.20 8.68 0.92
CA PRO A 69 16.41 7.72 0.14
C PRO A 69 16.14 6.39 0.87
N ILE A 70 17.12 5.90 1.64
CA ILE A 70 16.96 4.70 2.45
C ILE A 70 15.97 4.90 3.62
N ASP A 71 15.95 6.08 4.23
CA ASP A 71 15.04 6.41 5.32
C ASP A 71 13.59 6.49 4.80
N VAL A 72 13.39 6.98 3.57
CA VAL A 72 12.09 6.93 2.88
C VAL A 72 11.61 5.49 2.77
N LEU A 73 12.45 4.60 2.22
CA LEU A 73 12.10 3.18 2.06
C LEU A 73 11.77 2.51 3.40
N LEU A 74 12.56 2.78 4.45
CA LEU A 74 12.31 2.27 5.79
C LEU A 74 10.94 2.72 6.33
N ARG A 75 10.61 4.01 6.20
CA ARG A 75 9.34 4.57 6.71
C ARG A 75 8.14 4.07 5.93
N VAL A 76 8.27 3.96 4.62
CA VAL A 76 7.22 3.43 3.75
C VAL A 76 6.97 1.96 4.05
N ASN A 77 8.02 1.14 4.13
CA ASN A 77 7.89 -0.27 4.46
C ASN A 77 7.23 -0.47 5.83
N GLU A 78 7.61 0.34 6.82
CA GLU A 78 7.00 0.32 8.16
C GLU A 78 5.51 0.69 8.11
N LEU A 79 5.14 1.73 7.35
CA LEU A 79 3.73 2.10 7.18
C LEU A 79 2.92 1.00 6.48
N LEU A 80 3.49 0.36 5.45
CA LEU A 80 2.87 -0.78 4.77
C LEU A 80 2.67 -1.96 5.73
N GLN A 81 3.66 -2.27 6.57
CA GLN A 81 3.54 -3.31 7.62
C GLN A 81 2.49 -2.98 8.67
N LEU A 82 2.28 -1.68 8.96
CA LEU A 82 1.18 -1.23 9.83
C LEU A 82 -0.20 -1.34 9.15
N GLY A 83 -0.26 -1.70 7.87
CA GLY A 83 -1.49 -1.83 7.09
C GLY A 83 -1.93 -0.53 6.43
N GLU A 84 -1.02 0.44 6.24
CA GLU A 84 -1.33 1.61 5.43
C GLU A 84 -1.41 1.25 3.95
N PRO A 85 -2.50 1.59 3.25
CA PRO A 85 -2.57 1.35 1.82
C PRO A 85 -1.66 2.33 1.07
N VAL A 86 -0.97 1.83 0.04
CA VAL A 86 -0.11 2.63 -0.86
C VAL A 86 -0.84 3.87 -1.40
N ALA A 87 -2.15 3.77 -1.65
CA ALA A 87 -2.98 4.86 -2.12
C ALA A 87 -3.10 6.02 -1.12
N GLN A 88 -3.09 5.75 0.19
CA GLN A 88 -3.05 6.82 1.20
C GLN A 88 -1.66 7.43 1.31
N LEU A 89 -0.61 6.59 1.25
CA LEU A 89 0.77 7.07 1.27
C LEU A 89 1.05 8.04 0.10
N ARG A 90 0.56 7.73 -1.10
CA ARG A 90 0.74 8.58 -2.29
C ARG A 90 0.02 9.94 -2.19
N LYS A 91 -1.03 10.05 -1.37
CA LYS A 91 -1.74 11.32 -1.14
C LYS A 91 -0.99 12.25 -0.21
N VAL A 92 -0.32 11.68 0.79
CA VAL A 92 0.36 12.41 1.87
C VAL A 92 1.80 12.73 1.48
N VAL A 93 2.47 11.78 0.83
CA VAL A 93 3.89 11.89 0.50
C VAL A 93 4.04 12.29 -0.95
N LYS A 94 4.58 13.48 -1.18
CA LYS A 94 5.10 13.87 -2.50
C LYS A 94 6.45 13.20 -2.70
N VAL A 95 6.43 11.93 -3.07
CA VAL A 95 7.66 11.21 -3.45
C VAL A 95 8.24 11.93 -4.66
N ARG A 96 9.41 12.53 -4.50
CA ARG A 96 10.19 12.95 -5.66
C ARG A 96 10.65 11.67 -6.35
N PRO A 97 10.32 11.46 -7.64
CA PRO A 97 10.86 10.33 -8.37
C PRO A 97 12.38 10.39 -8.23
N ILE A 98 12.98 9.32 -7.73
CA ILE A 98 14.43 9.21 -7.73
C ILE A 98 14.80 8.94 -9.17
N GLU A 99 15.44 9.89 -9.84
CA GLU A 99 16.06 9.65 -11.13
C GLU A 99 17.37 8.88 -10.86
N PRO A 100 17.44 7.59 -11.20
CA PRO A 100 18.69 6.87 -11.02
C PRO A 100 19.71 7.39 -12.02
N SER A 101 20.88 7.78 -11.52
CA SER A 101 22.04 8.12 -12.35
C SER A 101 22.78 6.89 -12.88
N LEU A 102 22.41 5.70 -12.39
CA LEU A 102 23.01 4.42 -12.75
C LEU A 102 22.25 3.79 -13.93
N ASP A 103 22.95 2.95 -14.67
CA ASP A 103 22.34 2.03 -15.63
C ASP A 103 21.42 1.02 -14.92
N ALA A 104 20.48 0.47 -15.68
CA ALA A 104 19.45 -0.42 -15.14
C ALA A 104 20.04 -1.68 -14.47
N ASP A 105 21.21 -2.14 -14.90
CA ASP A 105 21.83 -3.38 -14.41
C ASP A 105 22.51 -3.13 -13.06
N ALA A 106 23.32 -2.09 -12.96
CA ALA A 106 23.90 -1.69 -11.68
C ALA A 106 22.82 -1.34 -10.65
N LEU A 107 21.72 -0.71 -11.09
CA LEU A 107 20.60 -0.40 -10.21
C LEU A 107 19.89 -1.67 -9.72
N ALA A 108 19.67 -2.66 -10.60
CA ALA A 108 19.09 -3.94 -10.22
C ALA A 108 19.95 -4.68 -9.18
N ASP A 109 21.28 -4.66 -9.34
CA ASP A 109 22.21 -5.25 -8.37
C ASP A 109 22.14 -4.56 -7.01
N VAL A 110 22.08 -3.23 -6.98
CA VAL A 110 21.90 -2.47 -5.73
C VAL A 110 20.57 -2.81 -5.06
N VAL A 111 19.47 -2.83 -5.83
CA VAL A 111 18.14 -3.17 -5.30
C VAL A 111 18.10 -4.60 -4.79
N GLY A 112 18.72 -5.56 -5.49
CA GLY A 112 18.81 -6.95 -5.06
C GLY A 112 19.56 -7.10 -3.74
N ARG A 113 20.75 -6.48 -3.62
CA ARG A 113 21.51 -6.47 -2.35
C ARG A 113 20.74 -5.79 -1.23
N LEU A 114 20.02 -4.71 -1.54
CA LEU A 114 19.20 -4.00 -0.57
C LEU A 114 18.03 -4.87 -0.09
N HIS A 115 17.41 -5.62 -1.00
CA HIS A 115 16.35 -6.56 -0.67
C HIS A 115 16.86 -7.71 0.19
N ASP A 116 18.03 -8.29 -0.13
CA ASP A 116 18.65 -9.33 0.66
C ASP A 116 19.00 -8.85 2.09
N ALA A 117 19.41 -7.59 2.24
CA ALA A 117 19.80 -7.01 3.53
C ALA A 117 18.63 -6.59 4.42
N TYR A 118 17.59 -5.97 3.86
CA TYR A 118 16.50 -5.36 4.63
C TYR A 118 15.15 -6.05 4.48
N GLY A 119 14.94 -6.84 3.43
CA GLY A 119 13.70 -7.57 3.18
C GLY A 119 12.48 -6.67 2.97
N PHE A 120 12.66 -5.50 2.32
CA PHE A 120 11.55 -4.58 2.08
C PHE A 120 10.45 -5.22 1.21
N LEU A 121 9.21 -4.83 1.47
CA LEU A 121 8.06 -5.22 0.65
C LEU A 121 8.22 -4.67 -0.78
N PRO A 122 7.90 -5.45 -1.84
CA PRO A 122 7.94 -4.99 -3.23
C PRO A 122 7.20 -3.67 -3.47
N GLU A 123 6.08 -3.45 -2.75
CA GLU A 123 5.26 -2.24 -2.80
C GLU A 123 6.02 -0.99 -2.35
N ALA A 124 6.99 -1.12 -1.43
CA ALA A 124 7.81 0.00 -0.97
C ALA A 124 8.76 0.49 -2.08
N TYR A 125 9.32 -0.42 -2.88
CA TYR A 125 10.16 -0.04 -4.02
C TYR A 125 9.33 0.62 -5.13
N ARG A 126 8.16 0.05 -5.45
CA ARG A 126 7.21 0.66 -6.40
C ARG A 126 6.77 2.06 -5.98
N PHE A 127 6.66 2.29 -4.68
CA PHE A 127 6.31 3.59 -4.14
C PHE A 127 7.39 4.65 -4.41
N VAL A 128 8.67 4.26 -4.35
CA VAL A 128 9.81 5.14 -4.63
C VAL A 128 10.06 5.34 -6.14
N GLY A 129 9.36 4.58 -6.99
CA GLY A 129 9.42 4.71 -8.44
C GLY A 129 10.27 3.64 -9.13
N ILE A 130 10.69 2.58 -8.43
CA ILE A 130 11.36 1.44 -9.03
C ILE A 130 10.32 0.62 -9.81
N SER A 131 10.58 0.41 -11.10
CA SER A 131 9.67 -0.31 -12.00
C SER A 131 9.60 -1.80 -11.70
N ASP A 132 8.49 -2.44 -12.10
CA ASP A 132 8.33 -3.89 -11.96
C ASP A 132 9.36 -4.69 -12.75
N GLU A 133 9.79 -4.18 -13.91
CA GLU A 133 10.83 -4.79 -14.73
C GLU A 133 12.17 -4.81 -13.97
N LEU A 134 12.51 -3.71 -13.30
CA LEU A 134 13.72 -3.58 -12.51
C LEU A 134 13.66 -4.46 -11.25
N LEU A 135 12.49 -4.54 -10.61
CA LEU A 135 12.28 -5.45 -9.48
C LEU A 135 12.42 -6.91 -9.90
N ALA A 136 11.83 -7.30 -11.03
CA ALA A 136 11.97 -8.64 -11.58
C ALA A 136 13.43 -8.96 -11.90
N ARG A 137 14.17 -8.02 -12.48
CA ARG A 137 15.61 -8.14 -12.75
C ARG A 137 16.43 -8.28 -11.46
N ALA A 138 16.07 -7.53 -10.42
CA ALA A 138 16.67 -7.61 -9.09
C ALA A 138 16.26 -8.87 -8.30
N GLY A 139 15.34 -9.69 -8.83
CA GLY A 139 14.83 -10.89 -8.17
C GLY A 139 13.79 -10.62 -7.07
N VAL A 140 13.21 -9.42 -7.03
CA VAL A 140 12.23 -8.97 -6.04
C VAL A 140 10.81 -9.14 -6.60
N GLY A 141 9.90 -9.76 -5.84
CA GLY A 141 8.47 -9.85 -6.20
C GLY A 141 8.09 -11.01 -7.14
N GLY A 142 9.02 -11.89 -7.48
CA GLY A 142 8.70 -13.15 -8.14
C GLY A 142 8.06 -14.14 -7.18
N GLN A 143 6.85 -14.62 -7.49
CA GLN A 143 6.24 -15.79 -6.86
C GLN A 143 7.29 -16.88 -6.60
N GLY A 144 7.56 -17.16 -5.32
CA GLY A 144 8.20 -18.39 -4.87
C GLY A 144 9.50 -18.82 -5.57
N LYS A 145 10.61 -18.09 -5.37
CA LYS A 145 11.91 -18.76 -5.30
C LYS A 145 12.36 -18.85 -3.85
N ARG A 146 11.78 -19.80 -3.11
CA ARG A 146 12.52 -20.47 -2.03
C ARG A 146 13.79 -21.01 -2.69
N LYS A 147 14.93 -20.34 -2.49
CA LYS A 147 16.24 -20.97 -2.69
C LYS A 147 16.28 -22.16 -1.74
N VAL A 148 15.89 -23.33 -2.22
CA VAL A 148 16.24 -24.60 -1.58
C VAL A 148 17.76 -24.64 -1.67
N LYS A 149 18.42 -24.41 -0.53
CA LYS A 149 19.84 -24.75 -0.37
C LYS A 149 19.96 -26.24 -0.64
N SER A 150 20.36 -26.60 -1.87
CA SER A 150 20.86 -27.93 -2.17
C SER A 150 22.28 -27.98 -1.61
N THR A 151 22.39 -28.39 -0.35
CA THR A 151 23.64 -28.86 0.22
C THR A 151 24.08 -30.07 -0.59
N ARG A 152 25.28 -30.01 -1.16
CA ARG A 152 25.98 -31.16 -1.73
C ARG A 152 27.10 -31.53 -0.77
#